data_AF-A0A7V4FZX0-F1
#
_entry.id   AF-A0A7V4FZX0-F1
#
_cell.length_a   1.000
_cell.length_b   1.000
_cell.length_c   1.000
_cell.angle_alpha   90.00
_cell.angle_beta   90.00
_cell.angle_gamma   90.00
#
_symmetry.space_group_name_H-M   'P 1'
#
loop_
_entity.id
_entity.type
_entity.pdbx_description
1 polymer ?
#
loop_
_entity_poly.entity_id
_entity_poly.type
_entity_poly.pdbx_seq_one_letter_code
_entity_poly.pdbx_strand_id
1 'polypeptide(L)' 'MPNPPAFVCSMCRKPIAVGAKVIRCSVSTCNSGRIKLVFCSPGCWDSHLPNARHRSAYFIEEIARPQ' A
#
# COMPACT_ATOMS: atom_id res chain seq x y z
N MET A 1 0.02 0.73 -25.38
CA MET A 1 -0.93 -0.05 -24.55
C MET A 1 -0.75 0.44 -23.12
N PRO A 2 -1.74 1.12 -22.49
CA PRO A 2 -1.58 1.54 -21.11
C PRO A 2 -1.64 0.30 -20.21
N ASN A 3 -0.54 0.00 -19.51
CA ASN A 3 -0.52 -1.06 -18.50
C ASN A 3 -1.70 -0.83 -17.54
N PRO A 4 -2.60 -1.83 -17.34
CA PRO A 4 -3.66 -1.68 -16.37
C PRO A 4 -3.04 -1.39 -14.99
N PRO A 5 -3.64 -0.52 -14.18
CA PRO A 5 -3.17 -0.29 -12.83
C PRO A 5 -3.35 -1.57 -12.02
N ALA A 6 -2.26 -2.14 -11.53
CA ALA A 6 -2.28 -3.31 -10.68
C ALA A 6 -2.87 -3.01 -9.30
N PHE A 7 -2.59 -1.80 -8.78
CA PHE A 7 -2.97 -1.40 -7.43
C PHE A 7 -3.34 0.08 -7.37
N VAL A 8 -4.11 0.48 -6.36
CA VAL A 8 -4.48 1.89 -6.12
C VAL A 8 -4.08 2.28 -4.71
N CYS A 9 -3.28 3.34 -4.57
CA CYS A 9 -2.84 3.83 -3.27
C CYS A 9 -4.06 4.22 -2.41
N SER A 10 -4.18 3.72 -1.18
CA SER A 10 -5.34 4.03 -0.32
C SER A 10 -5.33 5.47 0.21
N MET A 11 -4.16 6.11 0.30
CA MET A 11 -4.04 7.53 0.68
C MET A 11 -4.33 8.48 -0.48
N CYS A 12 -3.55 8.35 -1.56
CA CYS A 12 -3.60 9.31 -2.66
C CYS A 12 -4.53 8.89 -3.80
N ARG A 13 -5.10 7.67 -3.76
CA ARG A 13 -5.85 7.04 -4.87
C ARG A 13 -5.09 7.01 -6.19
N LYS A 14 -3.76 7.11 -6.11
CA LYS A 14 -2.86 7.09 -7.28
C LYS A 14 -2.89 5.66 -7.86
N PRO A 15 -3.21 5.49 -9.14
CA PRO A 15 -3.08 4.20 -9.81
C PRO A 15 -1.60 3.84 -9.91
N ILE A 16 -1.29 2.60 -9.54
CA ILE A 16 0.07 2.05 -9.53
C ILE A 16 0.14 1.01 -10.64
N ALA A 17 1.01 1.25 -11.62
CA ALA A 17 1.19 0.38 -12.77
C ALA A 17 1.70 -1.00 -12.34
N VAL A 18 1.33 -2.04 -13.10
CA VAL A 18 1.95 -3.37 -12.99
C VAL A 18 3.46 -3.23 -13.15
N GLY A 19 4.23 -3.81 -12.22
CA GLY A 19 5.69 -3.74 -12.17
C GLY A 19 6.27 -2.61 -11.32
N ALA A 20 5.45 -1.68 -10.81
CA ALA A 20 5.90 -0.64 -9.90
C ALA A 20 6.05 -1.16 -8.45
N LYS A 21 6.92 -0.52 -7.66
CA LYS A 21 7.04 -0.80 -6.22
C LYS A 21 5.82 -0.25 -5.49
N VAL A 22 5.14 -1.12 -4.76
CA VAL A 22 4.05 -0.76 -3.85
C VAL A 22 4.45 -1.10 -2.44
N ILE A 23 3.87 -0.39 -1.50
CA ILE A 23 4.19 -0.50 -0.10
C ILE A 23 2.93 -0.97 0.62
N ARG A 24 3.01 -2.08 1.34
CA ARG A 24 1.91 -2.61 2.13
C ARG A 24 2.27 -2.59 3.60
N CYS A 25 1.31 -2.34 4.47
CA CYS A 25 1.57 -2.40 5.91
C CYS A 25 1.68 -3.87 6.35
N SER A 26 2.68 -4.22 7.16
CA SER A 26 2.81 -5.57 7.72
C SER A 26 1.75 -5.89 8.79
N VAL A 27 1.01 -4.89 9.23
CA VAL A 27 0.05 -5.06 10.31
C VAL A 27 -1.21 -5.72 9.79
N SER A 28 -1.59 -6.83 10.43
CA SER A 28 -2.79 -7.58 10.09
C SER A 28 -4.02 -6.67 10.11
N THR A 29 -4.23 -5.79 11.09
CA THR A 29 -5.40 -4.88 11.10
C THR A 29 -5.47 -3.92 9.92
N CYS A 30 -4.33 -3.50 9.35
CA CYS A 30 -4.28 -2.69 8.12
C CYS A 30 -4.51 -3.54 6.85
N ASN A 31 -4.25 -4.84 6.92
CA ASN A 31 -4.48 -5.81 5.85
C ASN A 31 -5.77 -6.64 6.04
N SER A 32 -6.43 -6.52 7.20
CA SER A 32 -7.60 -7.28 7.63
C SER A 32 -8.83 -6.46 7.25
N GLY A 33 -9.29 -6.70 6.04
CA GLY A 33 -10.51 -6.15 5.47
C GLY A 33 -10.68 -6.62 4.03
N ARG A 34 -11.81 -6.29 3.40
CA ARG A 34 -12.02 -6.53 1.95
C ARG A 34 -11.05 -5.75 1.04
N ILE A 35 -10.24 -4.87 1.62
CA ILE A 35 -9.37 -3.92 0.93
C ILE A 35 -7.96 -4.09 1.49
N LYS A 36 -7.04 -4.59 0.66
CA LYS A 36 -5.61 -4.62 0.99
C LYS A 36 -5.09 -3.18 0.92
N LEU A 37 -4.71 -2.60 2.06
CA LEU A 37 -4.13 -1.25 2.09
C LEU A 37 -2.74 -1.28 1.44
N VAL A 38 -2.67 -0.69 0.24
CA VAL A 38 -1.44 -0.49 -0.51
C VAL A 38 -1.17 1.00 -0.63
N PHE A 39 0.10 1.37 -0.61
CA PHE A 39 0.61 2.73 -0.61
C PHE A 39 1.65 2.87 -1.72
N CYS A 40 1.70 4.03 -2.35
CA CYS A 40 2.69 4.30 -3.41
C CYS A 40 4.03 4.78 -2.86
N SER A 41 4.10 5.20 -1.60
CA SER A 41 5.30 5.82 -1.02
C SER A 41 5.32 5.69 0.51
N PRO A 42 6.53 5.69 1.12
CA PRO A 42 6.67 5.60 2.57
C PRO A 42 6.09 6.82 3.28
N GLY A 43 5.92 7.97 2.61
CA GLY A 43 5.20 9.12 3.18
C GLY A 43 3.69 8.92 3.26
N CYS A 44 3.09 8.19 2.31
CA CYS A 44 1.68 7.77 2.41
C CYS A 44 1.50 6.72 3.51
N TRP A 45 2.50 5.86 3.70
CA TRP A 45 2.55 4.97 4.85
C TRP A 45 2.74 5.78 6.14
N ASP A 46 3.69 6.70 6.25
CA ASP A 46 3.85 7.49 7.47
C ASP A 46 2.58 8.27 7.85
N SER A 47 1.89 8.85 6.87
CA SER A 47 0.59 9.51 7.09
C SER A 47 -0.52 8.59 7.61
N HIS A 48 -0.40 7.26 7.46
CA HIS A 48 -1.33 6.28 8.06
C HIS A 48 -1.00 5.94 9.53
N LEU A 49 0.26 6.11 9.95
CA LEU A 49 0.74 5.77 11.30
C LEU A 49 0.14 6.62 12.44
N PRO A 50 -0.12 7.94 12.34
CA PRO A 50 -0.46 8.76 13.50
C PRO A 50 -1.77 8.35 14.19
N ASN A 51 -2.65 7.63 13.50
CA ASN A 51 -3.93 7.18 14.07
C ASN A 51 -3.86 5.79 14.71
N ALA A 52 -2.74 5.08 14.55
CA ALA A 52 -2.57 3.72 15.04
C ALA A 52 -1.26 3.64 15.81
N ARG A 53 -1.35 3.40 17.13
CA ARG A 53 -0.23 3.27 18.06
C ARG A 53 0.58 2.00 17.75
N HIS A 54 1.21 1.97 16.59
CA HIS A 54 1.92 0.85 16.04
C HIS A 54 3.26 0.70 16.76
N ARG A 55 3.28 -0.20 17.76
CA ARG A 55 4.49 -0.49 18.54
C ARG A 55 5.60 -1.14 17.70
N SER A 56 5.25 -1.79 16.59
CA SER A 56 6.17 -2.51 15.68
C SER A 56 5.57 -2.68 14.28
N ALA A 57 5.07 -1.60 13.65
CA ALA A 57 4.67 -1.67 12.24
C ALA A 57 5.86 -1.38 11.35
N TYR A 58 6.11 -2.26 10.40
CA TYR A 58 7.00 -2.00 9.27
C TYR A 58 6.20 -2.09 7.98
N PHE A 59 6.69 -1.39 6.97
CA PHE A 59 6.18 -1.51 5.62
C PHE A 59 6.90 -2.65 4.89
N ILE A 60 6.15 -3.37 4.07
CA ILE A 60 6.67 -4.38 3.16
C ILE A 60 6.59 -3.79 1.76
N GLU A 61 7.72 -3.70 1.09
CA GLU A 61 7.76 -3.33 -0.33
C GLU A 61 7.48 -4.58 -1.16
N GLU A 62 6.44 -4.52 -1.99
CA GLU A 62 6.09 -5.57 -2.93
C GLU A 62 6.06 -5.00 -4.34
N ILE A 63 6.38 -5.83 -5.33
CA ILE A 63 6.21 -5.42 -6.72
C ILE A 63 4.74 -5.62 -7.06
N ALA A 64 4.12 -4.59 -7.64
CA ALA A 64 2.77 -4.64 -8.18
C ALA A 64 2.68 -5.74 -9.24
N ARG A 65 2.33 -6.96 -8.83
CA ARG A 65 2.03 -8.06 -9.75
C ARG A 65 0.62 -7.86 -10.32
N PRO A 66 0.39 -8.20 -11.59
CA PRO A 66 -0.96 -8.22 -12.12
C PRO A 66 -1.76 -9.27 -11.32
N GLN A 67 -2.94 -8.88 -10.83
CA GLN A 67 -3.93 -9.77 -10.22
C GLN A 67 -4.90 -10.26 -11.29
#